data_AF-A0A2S7NRX6-F1
#
_entry.id   AF-A0A2S7NRX6-F1
#
_cell.length_a   1.000
_cell.length_b   1.000
_cell.length_c   1.000
_cell.angle_alpha   90.00
_cell.angle_beta   90.00
_cell.angle_gamma   90.00
#
_symmetry.space_group_name_H-M   'P 1'
#
loop_
_entity.id
_entity.type
_entity.pdbx_description
1 polymer ?
#
loop_
_entity_poly.entity_id
_entity_poly.type
_entity_poly.pdbx_seq_one_letter_code
_entity_poly.pdbx_strand_id
1 'polypeptide(L)'
;MASQMVTGKVSFVEKFGTGEPNSTGAYELDLSSINNFTLAWRPMYVKTDVFCSAGLILPDIAGRQINLGGWSGESTYGVRLYWPDGSPGQWGQNDWQENVNEVHLQVARWYPSAMIMANGSLLVIGGETGSNAPAQPTGTSVLTPDFLLRTDANNLYPFIAVLPSGIFIACYKEARILDEITFETIKVLPSIPGAVNDAASGRNYPLEGAMMLFPQFEPYDKLFTVLICGGSTPGGGYALDNCVSIQPEAENPTWVIERMADQRVYLDWGLLEIILIHVAKDGE
;
A
#
# COMPACT_ATOMS: atom_id res chain seq x y z
N MET A 1 9.45 3.19 1.90
CA MET A 1 8.46 4.12 1.32
C MET A 1 9.18 5.35 0.79
N ALA A 2 8.78 5.87 -0.36
CA ALA A 2 9.23 7.17 -0.87
C ALA A 2 8.00 8.03 -1.18
N SER A 3 8.02 9.31 -0.81
CA SER A 3 6.85 10.17 -0.97
C SER A 3 7.28 11.61 -1.24
N GLN A 4 6.74 12.19 -2.32
CA GLN A 4 6.89 13.62 -2.57
C GLN A 4 6.06 14.41 -1.57
N MET A 5 6.69 15.40 -0.94
CA MET A 5 6.09 16.26 0.08
C MET A 5 5.60 17.56 -0.53
N VAL A 6 4.71 18.25 0.18
CA VAL A 6 4.21 19.59 -0.19
C VAL A 6 5.31 20.65 -0.31
N THR A 7 6.48 20.40 0.30
CA THR A 7 7.67 21.25 0.22
C THR A 7 8.45 21.07 -1.09
N GLY A 8 8.05 20.14 -1.96
CA GLY A 8 8.76 19.78 -3.20
C GLY A 8 9.92 18.80 -3.00
N LYS A 9 10.20 18.43 -1.75
CA LYS A 9 11.22 17.44 -1.36
C LYS A 9 10.64 16.02 -1.37
N VAL A 10 11.48 15.00 -1.21
CA VAL A 10 11.07 13.59 -1.12
C VAL A 10 11.45 13.03 0.24
N SER A 11 10.50 12.43 0.96
CA SER A 11 10.81 11.66 2.17
C SER A 11 11.06 10.20 1.80
N PHE A 12 12.01 9.57 2.49
CA PHE A 12 12.32 8.15 2.45
C PHE A 12 12.19 7.58 3.84
N VAL A 13 11.57 6.41 3.94
CA VAL A 13 11.44 5.65 5.18
C VAL A 13 11.95 4.24 4.93
N GLU A 14 12.90 3.80 5.74
CA GLU A 14 13.57 2.51 5.68
C GLU A 14 13.58 1.82 7.05
N LYS A 15 14.10 0.59 7.10
CA LYS A 15 14.20 -0.19 8.34
C LYS A 15 14.96 0.58 9.43
N PHE A 16 14.56 0.39 10.69
CA PHE A 16 15.30 0.94 11.84
C PHE A 16 15.60 -0.17 12.85
N GLY A 17 16.85 -0.30 13.26
CA GLY A 17 17.31 -1.35 14.18
C GLY A 17 17.52 -2.74 13.55
N THR A 18 16.78 -3.08 12.47
CA THR A 18 17.00 -4.31 11.66
C THR A 18 17.53 -4.04 10.24
N GLY A 19 17.71 -2.75 9.92
CA GLY A 19 18.32 -2.29 8.69
C GLY A 19 19.83 -2.17 8.79
N GLU A 20 20.35 -1.35 7.89
CA GLU A 20 21.80 -1.17 7.77
C GLU A 20 22.42 -0.45 8.97
N PRO A 21 23.64 -0.82 9.39
CA PRO A 21 24.28 -0.18 10.54
C PRO A 21 24.39 1.33 10.35
N ASN A 22 24.07 2.09 11.41
CA ASN A 22 24.03 3.56 11.44
C ASN A 22 22.92 4.23 10.63
N SER A 23 21.95 3.47 10.11
CA SER A 23 20.73 4.05 9.56
C SER A 23 19.94 4.82 10.63
N THR A 24 19.32 5.94 10.23
CA THR A 24 18.38 6.70 11.06
C THR A 24 16.92 6.27 10.82
N GLY A 25 16.68 5.37 9.87
CA GLY A 25 15.35 4.85 9.50
C GLY A 25 14.51 5.79 8.64
N ALA A 26 14.88 7.06 8.50
CA ALA A 26 14.18 8.00 7.63
C ALA A 26 15.11 9.11 7.13
N TYR A 27 14.82 9.63 5.93
CA TYR A 27 15.58 10.72 5.33
C TYR A 27 14.69 11.63 4.51
N GLU A 28 15.09 12.89 4.37
CA GLU A 28 14.50 13.85 3.44
C GLU A 28 15.55 14.18 2.38
N LEU A 29 15.14 14.12 1.11
CA LEU A 29 15.91 14.52 -0.06
C LEU A 29 15.34 15.82 -0.64
N ASP A 30 16.18 16.86 -0.65
CA ASP A 30 15.91 18.11 -1.34
C ASP A 30 16.44 18.08 -2.79
N LEU A 31 15.51 17.96 -3.73
CA LEU A 31 15.81 17.92 -5.17
C LEU A 31 16.45 19.22 -5.70
N SER A 32 16.27 20.35 -5.02
CA SER A 32 16.90 21.63 -5.40
C SER A 32 18.39 21.69 -5.07
N SER A 33 18.86 20.79 -4.19
CA SER A 33 20.22 20.82 -3.65
C SER A 33 21.05 19.59 -4.02
N ILE A 34 20.62 18.78 -5.00
CA ILE A 34 21.27 17.51 -5.38
C ILE A 34 22.76 17.59 -5.72
N ASN A 35 23.26 18.77 -6.11
CA ASN A 35 24.68 19.00 -6.36
C ASN A 35 25.53 19.13 -5.07
N ASN A 36 24.89 19.19 -3.90
CA ASN A 36 25.52 19.24 -2.59
C ASN A 36 24.88 18.16 -1.70
N PHE A 37 25.52 16.99 -1.61
CA PHE A 37 25.01 15.85 -0.86
C PHE A 37 24.62 16.20 0.59
N THR A 38 25.49 16.91 1.30
CA THR A 38 25.27 17.27 2.72
C THR A 38 24.10 18.23 2.89
N LEU A 39 23.77 19.05 1.90
CA LEU A 39 22.59 19.91 1.94
C LEU A 39 21.34 19.19 1.44
N ALA A 40 21.49 18.31 0.43
CA ALA A 40 20.38 17.58 -0.17
C ALA A 40 19.74 16.57 0.79
N TRP A 41 20.56 15.88 1.58
CA TRP A 41 20.11 14.77 2.42
C TRP A 41 20.06 15.15 3.88
N ARG A 42 18.86 15.26 4.43
CA ARG A 42 18.62 15.45 5.85
C ARG A 42 18.25 14.11 6.50
N PRO A 43 19.00 13.64 7.51
CA PRO A 43 18.57 12.50 8.31
C PRO A 43 17.36 12.88 9.19
N MET A 44 16.42 11.95 9.29
CA MET A 44 15.26 11.97 10.19
C MET A 44 15.25 10.67 11.01
N TYR A 45 14.55 10.65 12.13
CA TYR A 45 14.64 9.58 13.11
C TYR A 45 13.27 9.01 13.47
N VAL A 46 13.11 7.72 13.20
CA VAL A 46 12.04 6.91 13.80
C VAL A 46 12.56 6.26 15.09
N LYS A 47 11.66 5.92 16.00
CA LYS A 47 11.92 5.23 17.27
C LYS A 47 11.67 3.74 17.19
N THR A 48 10.74 3.29 16.35
CA THR A 48 10.44 1.86 16.16
C THR A 48 10.56 1.45 14.70
N ASP A 49 10.73 0.13 14.47
CA ASP A 49 11.04 -0.40 13.14
C ASP A 49 9.81 -0.40 12.20
N VAL A 50 9.82 0.53 11.26
CA VAL A 50 8.80 0.75 10.24
C VAL A 50 8.80 -0.31 9.12
N PHE A 51 9.68 -1.30 9.14
CA PHE A 51 9.72 -2.30 8.08
C PHE A 51 8.35 -3.01 7.90
N CYS A 52 7.90 -3.10 6.65
CA CYS A 52 6.60 -3.69 6.27
C CYS A 52 5.37 -2.99 6.88
N SER A 53 5.45 -1.67 7.03
CA SER A 53 4.33 -0.79 7.40
C SER A 53 3.61 -0.24 6.17
N ALA A 54 2.38 0.24 6.37
CA ALA A 54 1.68 1.10 5.42
C ALA A 54 2.02 2.57 5.67
N GLY A 55 1.77 3.43 4.69
CA GLY A 55 1.64 4.85 5.00
C GLY A 55 0.99 5.66 3.90
N LEU A 56 0.59 6.86 4.31
CA LEU A 56 -0.32 7.73 3.58
C LEU A 56 0.11 9.18 3.75
N ILE A 57 -0.21 10.00 2.76
CA ILE A 57 -0.19 11.46 2.89
C ILE A 57 -1.62 11.88 3.26
N LEU A 58 -1.79 12.48 4.44
CA LEU A 58 -3.05 12.97 4.95
C LEU A 58 -3.56 14.16 4.12
N PRO A 59 -4.88 14.29 3.94
CA PRO A 59 -5.47 15.30 3.06
C PRO A 59 -5.62 16.65 3.79
N ASP A 60 -4.59 17.07 4.52
CA ASP A 60 -4.52 18.37 5.17
C ASP A 60 -3.50 19.29 4.47
N ILE A 61 -3.58 20.58 4.76
CA ILE A 61 -2.75 21.61 4.09
C ILE A 61 -1.24 21.39 4.30
N ALA A 62 -0.85 20.73 5.38
CA ALA A 62 0.54 20.43 5.67
C ALA A 62 1.03 19.17 4.93
N GLY A 63 0.12 18.39 4.33
CA GLY A 63 0.45 17.11 3.69
C GLY A 63 1.14 16.16 4.66
N ARG A 64 0.64 16.08 5.90
CA ARG A 64 1.25 15.24 6.94
C ARG A 64 1.31 13.80 6.48
N GLN A 65 2.42 13.13 6.74
CA GLN A 65 2.59 11.71 6.47
C GLN A 65 2.24 10.91 7.73
N ILE A 66 1.57 9.79 7.53
CA ILE A 66 1.30 8.80 8.58
C ILE A 66 1.83 7.44 8.17
N ASN A 67 2.44 6.74 9.11
CA ASN A 67 2.97 5.39 8.94
C ASN A 67 2.36 4.46 9.99
N LEU A 68 1.94 3.26 9.57
CA LEU A 68 1.05 2.37 10.32
C LEU A 68 1.57 0.93 10.26
N GLY A 69 1.71 0.28 11.42
CA GLY A 69 2.27 -1.07 11.52
C GLY A 69 3.81 -1.09 11.49
N GLY A 70 4.42 -2.27 11.35
CA GLY A 70 5.88 -2.39 11.40
C GLY A 70 6.36 -3.83 11.66
N TRP A 71 7.65 -3.98 11.93
CA TRP A 71 8.34 -5.27 11.93
C TRP A 71 7.89 -6.26 13.02
N SER A 72 8.05 -5.88 14.28
CA SER A 72 7.83 -6.75 15.45
C SER A 72 7.62 -5.98 16.76
N GLY A 73 7.06 -6.66 17.77
CA GLY A 73 6.84 -6.07 19.09
C GLY A 73 5.94 -4.83 19.02
N GLU A 74 6.35 -3.73 19.66
CA GLU A 74 5.59 -2.47 19.64
C GLU A 74 5.45 -1.86 18.24
N SER A 75 6.38 -2.16 17.32
CA SER A 75 6.35 -1.56 15.97
C SER A 75 5.16 -2.03 15.13
N THR A 76 4.63 -3.25 15.35
CA THR A 76 3.43 -3.74 14.64
C THR A 76 2.17 -2.97 15.05
N TYR A 77 2.19 -2.30 16.20
CA TYR A 77 1.13 -1.41 16.65
C TYR A 77 1.40 0.06 16.29
N GLY A 78 2.52 0.34 15.63
CA GLY A 78 3.05 1.67 15.44
C GLY A 78 2.10 2.60 14.68
N VAL A 79 1.98 3.82 15.20
CA VAL A 79 1.37 4.97 14.53
C VAL A 79 2.39 6.09 14.60
N ARG A 80 2.91 6.51 13.44
CA ARG A 80 3.98 7.50 13.35
C ARG A 80 3.54 8.63 12.44
N LEU A 81 3.71 9.86 12.89
CA LEU A 81 3.31 11.05 12.16
C LEU A 81 4.50 11.92 11.86
N TYR A 82 4.57 12.43 10.64
CA TYR A 82 5.55 13.41 10.22
C TYR A 82 4.85 14.53 9.46
N TRP A 83 5.25 15.77 9.69
CA TRP A 83 4.67 16.93 9.02
C TRP A 83 5.78 17.69 8.29
N PRO A 84 5.77 17.65 6.94
CA PRO A 84 6.79 18.29 6.12
C PRO A 84 6.98 19.78 6.43
N ASP A 85 8.23 20.23 6.43
CA ASP A 85 8.60 21.62 6.64
C ASP A 85 9.93 22.01 5.96
N GLY A 86 10.37 23.25 6.20
CA GLY A 86 11.48 23.85 5.49
C GLY A 86 11.09 24.33 4.09
N SER A 87 12.09 24.59 3.26
CA SER A 87 11.93 25.12 1.89
C SER A 87 13.08 24.62 1.00
N PRO A 88 12.98 24.74 -0.34
CA PRO A 88 14.09 24.39 -1.22
C PRO A 88 15.40 25.08 -0.80
N GLY A 89 16.46 24.29 -0.60
CA GLY A 89 17.77 24.73 -0.12
C GLY A 89 17.89 24.87 1.40
N GLN A 90 16.84 24.52 2.16
CA GLN A 90 16.82 24.59 3.63
C GLN A 90 16.17 23.36 4.23
N TRP A 91 16.91 22.66 5.09
CA TRP A 91 16.38 21.56 5.88
C TRP A 91 15.14 21.99 6.68
N GLY A 92 14.18 21.08 6.78
CA GLY A 92 13.14 21.20 7.79
C GLY A 92 13.71 21.03 9.21
N GLN A 93 12.85 21.16 10.21
CA GLN A 93 13.15 20.94 11.61
C GLN A 93 12.29 19.82 12.22
N ASN A 94 11.14 19.52 11.61
CA ASN A 94 10.26 18.48 12.12
C ASN A 94 10.84 17.09 11.86
N ASP A 95 10.48 16.16 12.75
CA ASP A 95 10.91 14.77 12.69
C ASP A 95 9.71 13.84 12.97
N TRP A 96 9.85 12.55 12.68
CA TRP A 96 8.82 11.56 12.96
C TRP A 96 8.48 11.52 14.44
N GLN A 97 7.18 11.67 14.74
CA GLN A 97 6.65 11.54 16.07
C GLN A 97 5.93 10.22 16.22
N GLU A 98 6.31 9.49 17.27
CA GLU A 98 5.64 8.27 17.68
C GLU A 98 5.73 8.06 19.18
N ASN A 99 4.65 7.53 19.75
CA ASN A 99 4.54 7.10 21.13
C ASN A 99 3.45 6.02 21.24
N VAL A 100 3.86 4.76 21.19
CA VAL A 100 2.94 3.61 21.23
C VAL A 100 2.09 3.57 22.52
N ASN A 101 2.58 4.16 23.62
CA ASN A 101 1.85 4.22 24.89
C ASN A 101 0.67 5.20 24.86
N GLU A 102 0.64 6.13 23.90
CA GLU A 102 -0.43 7.13 23.76
C GLU A 102 -1.31 6.84 22.55
N VAL A 103 -0.70 6.57 21.40
CA VAL A 103 -1.41 6.32 20.13
C VAL A 103 -0.82 5.08 19.47
N HIS A 104 -1.66 4.07 19.26
CA HIS A 104 -1.31 2.81 18.64
C HIS A 104 -2.50 2.20 17.91
N LEU A 105 -2.23 1.30 16.96
CA LEU A 105 -3.26 0.46 16.36
C LEU A 105 -3.87 -0.44 17.42
N GLN A 106 -5.17 -0.74 17.32
CA GLN A 106 -5.81 -1.67 18.28
C GLN A 106 -5.33 -3.11 18.13
N VAL A 107 -4.83 -3.48 16.96
CA VAL A 107 -4.32 -4.80 16.62
C VAL A 107 -3.02 -4.63 15.87
N ALA A 108 -2.05 -5.50 16.16
CA ALA A 108 -0.76 -5.57 15.48
C ALA A 108 -0.96 -5.80 13.98
N ARG A 109 -0.20 -5.08 13.15
CA ARG A 109 -0.20 -5.22 11.70
C ARG A 109 1.22 -5.16 11.11
N TRP A 110 1.54 -6.19 10.34
CA TRP A 110 2.70 -6.38 9.49
C TRP A 110 2.20 -6.64 8.07
N TYR A 111 2.71 -5.91 7.08
CA TYR A 111 2.16 -5.83 5.72
C TYR A 111 0.67 -5.40 5.61
N PRO A 112 0.18 -4.38 6.36
CA PRO A 112 -1.18 -3.88 6.17
C PRO A 112 -1.29 -3.00 4.93
N SER A 113 -2.47 -2.94 4.32
CA SER A 113 -2.83 -1.80 3.47
C SER A 113 -3.53 -0.73 4.28
N ALA A 114 -3.37 0.52 3.85
CA ALA A 114 -4.12 1.64 4.40
C ALA A 114 -4.65 2.54 3.29
N MET A 115 -5.79 3.19 3.53
CA MET A 115 -6.30 4.25 2.65
C MET A 115 -7.07 5.30 3.44
N ILE A 116 -7.22 6.49 2.87
CA ILE A 116 -8.17 7.49 3.33
C ILE A 116 -9.53 7.17 2.71
N MET A 117 -10.54 7.00 3.54
CA MET A 117 -11.92 6.74 3.14
C MET A 117 -12.63 8.01 2.67
N ALA A 118 -13.77 7.88 2.00
CA ALA A 118 -14.56 9.01 1.49
C ALA A 118 -14.93 10.04 2.58
N ASN A 119 -15.13 9.58 3.82
CA ASN A 119 -15.44 10.41 4.99
C ASN A 119 -14.20 11.06 5.66
N GLY A 120 -13.00 10.82 5.13
CA GLY A 120 -11.72 11.30 5.67
C GLY A 120 -11.10 10.44 6.78
N SER A 121 -11.75 9.35 7.23
CA SER A 121 -11.14 8.41 8.18
C SER A 121 -10.11 7.51 7.51
N LEU A 122 -9.21 6.91 8.30
CA LEU A 122 -8.23 5.96 7.80
C LEU A 122 -8.73 4.53 7.96
N LEU A 123 -8.78 3.78 6.87
CA LEU A 123 -8.93 2.33 6.91
C LEU A 123 -7.55 1.69 6.98
N VAL A 124 -7.37 0.72 7.87
CA VAL A 124 -6.20 -0.16 7.92
C VAL A 124 -6.67 -1.61 7.88
N ILE A 125 -6.27 -2.37 6.87
CA ILE A 125 -6.84 -3.69 6.56
C ILE A 125 -5.78 -4.67 6.06
N GLY A 126 -6.02 -5.96 6.31
CA GLY A 126 -5.08 -7.04 6.00
C GLY A 126 -3.85 -7.03 6.90
N GLY A 127 -2.83 -7.76 6.47
CA GLY A 127 -1.61 -7.94 7.24
C GLY A 127 -1.73 -8.97 8.37
N GLU A 128 -0.59 -9.39 8.88
CA GLU A 128 -0.44 -10.34 9.99
C GLU A 128 -0.07 -9.61 11.28
N THR A 129 -0.17 -10.27 12.43
CA THR A 129 0.23 -9.65 13.72
C THR A 129 1.76 -9.58 13.93
N GLY A 130 2.53 -10.09 12.98
CA GLY A 130 3.98 -10.16 13.01
C GLY A 130 4.48 -11.11 11.92
N SER A 131 5.80 -11.24 11.76
CA SER A 131 6.38 -12.05 10.69
C SER A 131 5.94 -13.52 10.75
N ASN A 132 5.24 -14.00 9.72
CA ASN A 132 4.69 -15.36 9.62
C ASN A 132 3.72 -15.72 10.75
N ALA A 133 3.07 -14.72 11.33
CA ALA A 133 2.05 -14.96 12.34
C ALA A 133 0.74 -15.39 11.65
N PRO A 134 -0.07 -16.28 12.24
CA PRO A 134 -1.36 -16.62 11.65
C PRO A 134 -2.25 -15.39 11.53
N ALA A 135 -3.16 -15.36 10.54
CA ALA A 135 -4.24 -14.38 10.51
C ALA A 135 -4.97 -14.37 11.87
N GLN A 136 -5.00 -13.21 12.51
CA GLN A 136 -5.71 -13.02 13.77
C GLN A 136 -6.92 -12.11 13.58
N PRO A 137 -8.03 -12.51 14.20
CA PRO A 137 -8.99 -11.57 14.71
C PRO A 137 -9.18 -11.78 16.21
N THR A 138 -8.34 -11.18 17.03
CA THR A 138 -8.57 -11.17 18.48
C THR A 138 -8.58 -9.75 19.02
N GLY A 139 -9.69 -9.06 18.75
CA GLY A 139 -10.02 -7.77 19.36
C GLY A 139 -11.52 -7.52 19.24
N THR A 140 -12.18 -7.17 20.34
CA THR A 140 -13.64 -6.97 20.42
C THR A 140 -14.15 -5.76 19.63
N SER A 141 -13.27 -4.93 19.05
CA SER A 141 -13.59 -3.80 18.18
C SER A 141 -13.13 -3.95 16.73
N VAL A 142 -12.52 -5.08 16.35
CA VAL A 142 -11.97 -5.28 15.00
C VAL A 142 -12.91 -6.16 14.18
N LEU A 143 -13.42 -5.60 13.09
CA LEU A 143 -14.19 -6.35 12.10
C LEU A 143 -13.28 -7.32 11.37
N THR A 144 -13.77 -8.55 11.22
CA THR A 144 -13.04 -9.62 10.55
C THR A 144 -13.88 -10.15 9.40
N PRO A 145 -13.76 -9.56 8.22
CA PRO A 145 -14.42 -10.09 7.04
C PRO A 145 -13.92 -11.51 6.73
N ASP A 146 -14.86 -12.45 6.51
CA ASP A 146 -14.55 -13.86 6.20
C ASP A 146 -13.56 -14.05 5.05
N PHE A 147 -13.53 -13.11 4.11
CA PHE A 147 -12.63 -13.21 2.96
C PHE A 147 -11.17 -13.02 3.32
N LEU A 148 -10.85 -12.17 4.28
CA LEU A 148 -9.47 -12.00 4.72
C LEU A 148 -8.96 -13.30 5.34
N LEU A 149 -9.81 -13.99 6.11
CA LEU A 149 -9.50 -15.31 6.67
C LEU A 149 -9.32 -16.37 5.58
N ARG A 150 -10.18 -16.38 4.56
CA ARG A 150 -10.08 -17.37 3.45
C ARG A 150 -8.88 -17.14 2.54
N THR A 151 -8.45 -15.89 2.38
CA THR A 151 -7.30 -15.55 1.53
C THR A 151 -5.95 -15.66 2.26
N ASP A 152 -5.93 -15.99 3.54
CA ASP A 152 -4.70 -16.22 4.32
C ASP A 152 -3.84 -17.35 3.72
N ALA A 153 -2.51 -17.23 3.63
CA ALA A 153 -1.64 -16.11 4.02
C ALA A 153 -1.41 -15.05 2.91
N ASN A 154 -2.25 -15.03 1.86
CA ASN A 154 -2.15 -14.13 0.71
C ASN A 154 -2.98 -12.84 0.89
N ASN A 155 -3.16 -12.39 2.12
CA ASN A 155 -3.98 -11.22 2.50
C ASN A 155 -3.16 -10.00 2.96
N LEU A 156 -1.88 -10.00 2.59
CA LEU A 156 -0.89 -8.97 2.87
C LEU A 156 -0.94 -7.90 1.77
N TYR A 157 -0.85 -6.63 2.14
CA TYR A 157 -1.06 -5.50 1.22
C TYR A 157 -2.24 -5.67 0.24
N PRO A 158 -3.46 -5.97 0.72
CA PRO A 158 -4.62 -6.11 -0.16
C PRO A 158 -4.83 -4.80 -0.93
N PHE A 159 -5.17 -4.88 -2.22
CA PHE A 159 -5.40 -3.67 -2.98
C PHE A 159 -6.75 -3.09 -2.63
N ILE A 160 -6.78 -1.81 -2.27
CA ILE A 160 -7.99 -1.12 -1.83
C ILE A 160 -8.16 0.22 -2.54
N ALA A 161 -9.40 0.57 -2.84
CA ALA A 161 -9.76 1.85 -3.41
C ALA A 161 -11.15 2.29 -2.96
N VAL A 162 -11.33 3.60 -2.82
CA VAL A 162 -12.66 4.19 -2.62
C VAL A 162 -13.43 4.15 -3.93
N LEU A 163 -14.67 3.67 -3.87
CA LEU A 163 -15.65 3.71 -4.96
C LEU A 163 -16.87 4.55 -4.51
N PRO A 164 -17.63 5.14 -5.44
CA PRO A 164 -18.92 5.77 -5.12
C PRO A 164 -19.88 4.88 -4.31
N SER A 165 -19.91 3.57 -4.58
CA SER A 165 -20.77 2.61 -3.88
C SER A 165 -20.16 1.98 -2.61
N GLY A 166 -18.91 2.30 -2.26
CA GLY A 166 -18.23 1.74 -1.10
C GLY A 166 -16.72 1.55 -1.30
N ILE A 167 -16.21 0.35 -0.99
CA ILE A 167 -14.77 0.08 -1.02
C ILE A 167 -14.46 -1.09 -1.94
N PHE A 168 -13.70 -0.84 -3.01
CA PHE A 168 -13.07 -1.92 -3.76
C PHE A 168 -11.99 -2.58 -2.89
N ILE A 169 -11.99 -3.91 -2.84
CA ILE A 169 -10.87 -4.67 -2.32
C ILE A 169 -10.56 -5.87 -3.20
N ALA A 170 -9.27 -6.06 -3.50
CA ALA A 170 -8.73 -7.24 -4.17
C ALA A 170 -7.65 -7.89 -3.31
N CYS A 171 -7.76 -9.20 -3.13
CA CYS A 171 -6.95 -9.99 -2.21
C CYS A 171 -6.78 -11.40 -2.80
N TYR A 172 -5.54 -11.84 -2.93
CA TYR A 172 -5.10 -12.98 -3.72
C TYR A 172 -5.62 -12.94 -5.16
N LYS A 173 -6.69 -13.69 -5.44
CA LYS A 173 -7.42 -13.73 -6.72
C LYS A 173 -8.90 -13.37 -6.57
N GLU A 174 -9.31 -12.95 -5.38
CA GLU A 174 -10.68 -12.54 -5.09
C GLU A 174 -10.78 -11.01 -5.14
N ALA A 175 -11.92 -10.50 -5.61
CA ALA A 175 -12.23 -9.09 -5.58
C ALA A 175 -13.70 -8.87 -5.21
N ARG A 176 -13.99 -7.73 -4.57
CA ARG A 176 -15.34 -7.38 -4.09
C ARG A 176 -15.48 -5.89 -3.81
N ILE A 177 -16.73 -5.47 -3.64
CA ILE A 177 -17.10 -4.17 -3.08
C ILE A 177 -17.61 -4.39 -1.66
N LEU A 178 -17.06 -3.67 -0.70
CA LEU A 178 -17.50 -3.64 0.69
C LEU A 178 -18.32 -2.39 0.98
N ASP A 179 -19.26 -2.51 1.90
CA ASP A 179 -19.94 -1.36 2.51
C ASP A 179 -18.95 -0.54 3.33
N GLU A 180 -18.98 0.78 3.19
CA GLU A 180 -18.01 1.66 3.84
C GLU A 180 -18.27 1.86 5.34
N ILE A 181 -19.46 1.50 5.84
CA ILE A 181 -19.84 1.63 7.25
C ILE A 181 -19.73 0.27 7.95
N THR A 182 -20.32 -0.77 7.37
CA THR A 182 -20.37 -2.10 7.99
C THR A 182 -19.22 -3.01 7.60
N PHE A 183 -18.51 -2.69 6.51
CA PHE A 183 -17.48 -3.54 5.88
C PHE A 183 -17.99 -4.91 5.42
N GLU A 184 -19.31 -5.10 5.35
CA GLU A 184 -19.92 -6.28 4.77
C GLU A 184 -19.74 -6.27 3.24
N THR A 185 -19.74 -7.46 2.63
CA THR A 185 -19.62 -7.56 1.17
C THR A 185 -20.93 -7.16 0.50
N ILE A 186 -20.92 -6.05 -0.24
CA ILE A 186 -22.04 -5.61 -1.09
C ILE A 186 -22.08 -6.45 -2.38
N LYS A 187 -20.92 -6.66 -3.01
CA LYS A 187 -20.82 -7.31 -4.32
C LYS A 187 -19.55 -8.15 -4.41
N VAL A 188 -19.68 -9.43 -4.73
CA VAL A 188 -18.55 -10.28 -5.11
C VAL A 188 -18.28 -10.06 -6.61
N LEU A 189 -17.04 -9.76 -6.96
CA LEU A 189 -16.62 -9.62 -8.36
C LEU A 189 -16.10 -10.97 -8.88
N PRO A 190 -16.04 -11.19 -10.21
CA PRO A 190 -15.44 -12.40 -10.75
C PRO A 190 -13.99 -12.58 -10.25
N SER A 191 -13.55 -13.83 -10.11
CA SER A 191 -12.16 -14.12 -9.75
C SER A 191 -11.21 -13.45 -10.73
N ILE A 192 -10.16 -12.86 -10.20
CA ILE A 192 -9.13 -12.18 -10.97
C ILE A 192 -8.40 -13.23 -11.80
N PRO A 193 -8.36 -13.10 -13.14
CA PRO A 193 -7.60 -14.00 -14.00
C PRO A 193 -6.11 -13.99 -13.63
N GLY A 194 -5.41 -15.08 -13.92
CA GLY A 194 -4.02 -15.28 -13.54
C GLY A 194 -3.18 -15.78 -14.71
N ALA A 195 -2.31 -16.76 -14.46
CA ALA A 195 -1.68 -17.54 -15.50
C ALA A 195 -2.71 -18.44 -16.20
N VAL A 196 -2.58 -18.59 -17.52
CA VAL A 196 -3.51 -19.42 -18.34
C VAL A 196 -3.48 -20.89 -17.91
N ASN A 197 -2.33 -21.35 -17.41
CA ASN A 197 -2.09 -22.72 -16.96
C ASN A 197 -2.18 -22.91 -15.43
N ASP A 198 -2.46 -21.85 -14.66
CA ASP A 198 -2.59 -21.93 -13.20
C ASP A 198 -3.67 -20.99 -12.65
N ALA A 199 -4.84 -21.57 -12.37
CA ALA A 199 -5.99 -20.88 -11.79
C ALA A 199 -5.80 -20.44 -10.32
N ALA A 200 -4.68 -20.79 -9.69
CA ALA A 200 -4.30 -20.36 -8.36
C ALA A 200 -3.30 -19.19 -8.38
N SER A 201 -3.03 -18.58 -9.53
CA SER A 201 -2.23 -17.34 -9.52
C SER A 201 -2.96 -16.21 -8.80
N GLY A 202 -2.22 -15.34 -8.13
CA GLY A 202 -2.77 -14.18 -7.42
C GLY A 202 -1.96 -12.91 -7.66
N ARG A 203 -2.38 -11.82 -7.02
CA ARG A 203 -1.92 -10.48 -7.38
C ARG A 203 -1.18 -9.73 -6.27
N ASN A 204 -1.74 -9.52 -5.09
CA ASN A 204 -1.08 -8.78 -4.01
C ASN A 204 0.00 -9.61 -3.29
N TYR A 205 0.73 -8.98 -2.37
CA TYR A 205 1.75 -9.63 -1.55
C TYR A 205 1.23 -10.94 -0.93
N PRO A 206 2.02 -12.04 -0.93
CA PRO A 206 3.44 -12.14 -1.34
C PRO A 206 3.67 -12.40 -2.84
N LEU A 207 2.66 -12.19 -3.69
CA LEU A 207 2.75 -12.45 -5.13
C LEU A 207 3.13 -11.20 -5.95
N GLU A 208 3.21 -10.04 -5.29
CA GLU A 208 3.97 -8.86 -5.74
C GLU A 208 3.51 -8.20 -7.05
N GLY A 209 2.23 -8.28 -7.38
CA GLY A 209 1.59 -7.42 -8.37
C GLY A 209 1.32 -6.02 -7.84
N ALA A 210 0.81 -5.16 -8.72
CA ALA A 210 0.47 -3.78 -8.37
C ALA A 210 -0.86 -3.36 -8.97
N MET A 211 -1.55 -2.46 -8.26
CA MET A 211 -2.81 -1.87 -8.69
C MET A 211 -2.64 -0.39 -9.02
N MET A 212 -3.33 0.04 -10.07
CA MET A 212 -3.53 1.44 -10.40
C MET A 212 -5.02 1.71 -10.63
N LEU A 213 -5.41 2.95 -10.35
CA LEU A 213 -6.71 3.49 -10.67
C LEU A 213 -6.61 4.37 -11.91
N PHE A 214 -7.51 4.19 -12.87
CA PHE A 214 -7.52 5.05 -14.05
C PHE A 214 -7.99 6.45 -13.68
N PRO A 215 -7.36 7.51 -14.25
CA PRO A 215 -7.77 8.88 -14.01
C PRO A 215 -9.25 9.10 -14.34
N GLN A 216 -9.92 9.86 -13.49
CA GLN A 216 -11.27 10.35 -13.73
C GLN A 216 -11.22 11.81 -14.17
N PHE A 217 -12.13 12.17 -15.06
CA PHE A 217 -12.24 13.52 -15.60
C PHE A 217 -13.65 14.05 -15.40
N GLU A 218 -13.78 15.35 -15.19
CA GLU A 218 -15.08 16.04 -15.16
C GLU A 218 -15.86 15.72 -16.46
N PRO A 219 -17.16 15.38 -16.41
CA PRO A 219 -18.11 15.53 -15.29
C PRO A 219 -18.20 14.34 -14.32
N TYR A 220 -17.22 13.43 -14.30
CA TYR A 220 -17.18 12.25 -13.42
C TYR A 220 -18.37 11.31 -13.58
N ASP A 221 -18.90 11.21 -14.81
CA ASP A 221 -20.04 10.36 -15.17
C ASP A 221 -19.63 8.94 -15.57
N LYS A 222 -18.32 8.66 -15.64
CA LYS A 222 -17.78 7.35 -16.03
C LYS A 222 -17.54 6.50 -14.79
N LEU A 223 -17.77 5.19 -14.97
CA LEU A 223 -17.41 4.22 -13.96
C LEU A 223 -15.90 4.17 -13.78
N PHE A 224 -15.50 3.95 -12.54
CA PHE A 224 -14.11 3.85 -12.16
C PHE A 224 -13.48 2.57 -12.70
N THR A 225 -12.32 2.67 -13.33
CA THR A 225 -11.58 1.50 -13.83
C THR A 225 -10.39 1.22 -12.92
N VAL A 226 -10.31 -0.02 -12.45
CA VAL A 226 -9.18 -0.57 -11.70
C VAL A 226 -8.33 -1.39 -12.65
N LEU A 227 -7.01 -1.17 -12.65
CA LEU A 227 -6.02 -1.97 -13.37
C LEU A 227 -5.12 -2.69 -12.37
N ILE A 228 -4.91 -3.99 -12.53
CA ILE A 228 -4.00 -4.79 -11.71
C ILE A 228 -3.03 -5.51 -12.64
N CYS A 229 -1.73 -5.34 -12.43
CA CYS A 229 -0.67 -5.91 -13.26
C CYS A 229 0.29 -6.76 -12.44
N GLY A 230 0.91 -7.75 -13.09
CA GLY A 230 1.88 -8.62 -12.43
C GLY A 230 1.20 -9.51 -11.38
N GLY A 231 1.98 -10.00 -10.44
CA GLY A 231 1.58 -11.11 -9.57
C GLY A 231 2.41 -12.36 -9.91
N SER A 232 2.12 -13.47 -9.25
CA SER A 232 2.75 -14.75 -9.57
C SER A 232 1.80 -15.93 -9.36
N THR A 233 2.22 -17.11 -9.85
CA THR A 233 1.65 -18.39 -9.40
C THR A 233 1.92 -18.62 -7.91
N PRO A 234 1.21 -19.54 -7.23
CA PRO A 234 1.39 -19.81 -5.80
C PRO A 234 2.85 -20.03 -5.40
N GLY A 235 3.18 -19.61 -4.18
CA GLY A 235 4.52 -19.77 -3.60
C GLY A 235 5.59 -18.85 -4.19
N GLY A 236 5.20 -17.74 -4.83
CA GLY A 236 6.15 -16.85 -5.49
C GLY A 236 6.79 -17.48 -6.74
N GLY A 237 6.04 -18.34 -7.45
CA GLY A 237 6.54 -19.08 -8.60
C GLY A 237 6.72 -18.21 -9.86
N TYR A 238 6.02 -18.55 -10.95
CA TYR A 238 6.16 -17.82 -12.20
C TYR A 238 5.46 -16.46 -12.13
N ALA A 239 6.21 -15.39 -12.43
CA ALA A 239 5.66 -14.05 -12.54
C ALA A 239 4.64 -13.95 -13.69
N LEU A 240 3.59 -13.16 -13.49
CA LEU A 240 2.55 -12.94 -14.47
C LEU A 240 2.98 -11.88 -15.50
N ASP A 241 2.70 -12.14 -16.77
CA ASP A 241 2.93 -11.25 -17.91
C ASP A 241 1.63 -10.58 -18.37
N ASN A 242 0.69 -10.35 -17.47
CA ASN A 242 -0.58 -9.73 -17.82
C ASN A 242 -1.05 -8.72 -16.80
N CYS A 243 -1.79 -7.76 -17.33
CA CYS A 243 -2.63 -6.85 -16.61
C CYS A 243 -4.09 -7.24 -16.79
N VAL A 244 -4.90 -6.93 -15.79
CA VAL A 244 -6.34 -7.12 -15.80
C VAL A 244 -7.02 -5.84 -15.35
N SER A 245 -7.98 -5.38 -16.14
CA SER A 245 -8.77 -4.21 -15.78
C SER A 245 -10.24 -4.55 -15.61
N ILE A 246 -10.92 -3.85 -14.71
CA ILE A 246 -12.36 -4.00 -14.46
C ILE A 246 -12.98 -2.65 -14.13
N GLN A 247 -14.26 -2.49 -14.46
CA GLN A 247 -15.12 -1.46 -13.87
C GLN A 247 -15.99 -2.14 -12.80
N PRO A 248 -15.64 -2.06 -11.50
CA PRO A 248 -16.29 -2.85 -10.45
C PRO A 248 -17.81 -2.62 -10.35
N GLU A 249 -18.22 -1.39 -10.61
CA GLU A 249 -19.60 -0.90 -10.46
C GLU A 249 -20.46 -1.14 -11.71
N ALA A 250 -19.91 -1.70 -12.78
CA ALA A 250 -20.71 -2.07 -13.94
C ALA A 250 -21.77 -3.11 -13.58
N GLU A 251 -22.90 -3.12 -14.28
CA GLU A 251 -24.01 -4.06 -14.05
C GLU A 251 -23.51 -5.53 -14.13
N ASN A 252 -22.72 -5.83 -15.16
CA ASN A 252 -22.06 -7.11 -15.37
C ASN A 252 -20.54 -6.91 -15.46
N PRO A 253 -19.83 -6.77 -14.32
CA PRO A 253 -18.41 -6.42 -14.34
C PRO A 253 -17.58 -7.62 -14.81
N THR A 254 -16.70 -7.40 -15.79
CA THR A 254 -15.83 -8.44 -16.35
C THR A 254 -14.38 -7.96 -16.38
N TRP A 255 -13.45 -8.90 -16.19
CA TRP A 255 -12.03 -8.62 -16.34
C TRP A 255 -11.64 -8.61 -17.81
N VAL A 256 -11.05 -7.50 -18.25
CA VAL A 256 -10.35 -7.42 -19.53
C VAL A 256 -8.88 -7.74 -19.29
N ILE A 257 -8.32 -8.66 -20.08
CA ILE A 257 -6.94 -9.11 -19.92
C ILE A 257 -6.09 -8.50 -21.03
N GLU A 258 -4.96 -7.91 -20.66
CA GLU A 258 -3.94 -7.39 -21.57
C GLU A 258 -2.58 -7.99 -21.24
N ARG A 259 -1.80 -8.33 -22.26
CA ARG A 259 -0.46 -8.88 -22.08
C ARG A 259 0.55 -7.76 -21.90
N MET A 260 1.41 -7.89 -20.89
CA MET A 260 2.62 -7.09 -20.75
C MET A 260 3.71 -7.65 -21.65
N ALA A 261 4.68 -6.80 -22.02
CA ALA A 261 5.84 -7.21 -22.81
C ALA A 261 6.75 -8.21 -22.05
N ASP A 262 6.76 -8.14 -20.71
CA ASP A 262 7.54 -9.01 -19.83
C ASP A 262 6.71 -9.45 -18.62
N GLN A 263 7.07 -10.59 -18.03
CA GLN A 263 6.61 -11.03 -16.72
C GLN A 263 7.20 -10.14 -15.62
N ARG A 264 6.38 -9.75 -14.63
CA ARG A 264 6.85 -8.82 -13.58
C ARG A 264 6.22 -9.08 -12.21
N VAL A 265 7.05 -8.87 -11.20
CA VAL A 265 6.74 -8.79 -9.76
C VAL A 265 7.41 -7.54 -9.17
N TYR A 266 7.00 -7.11 -7.98
CA TYR A 266 7.48 -5.93 -7.24
C TYR A 266 7.23 -4.60 -7.95
N LEU A 267 6.15 -4.51 -8.72
CA LEU A 267 5.84 -3.35 -9.54
C LEU A 267 5.55 -2.10 -8.71
N ASP A 268 6.16 -0.96 -9.08
CA ASP A 268 5.84 0.37 -8.54
C ASP A 268 5.40 1.31 -9.68
N TRP A 269 4.46 2.21 -9.39
CA TRP A 269 3.78 3.07 -10.37
C TRP A 269 3.94 4.56 -10.03
N GLY A 270 4.43 5.35 -11.00
CA GLY A 270 4.42 6.82 -10.95
C GLY A 270 3.32 7.43 -11.84
N LEU A 271 2.73 8.55 -11.42
CA LEU A 271 1.48 9.12 -11.98
C LEU A 271 1.65 10.19 -13.08
N LEU A 272 2.78 10.27 -13.80
CA LEU A 272 2.96 11.33 -14.84
C LEU A 272 2.78 10.87 -16.29
N GLU A 273 2.82 9.58 -16.52
CA GLU A 273 2.48 8.80 -17.71
C GLU A 273 2.45 7.36 -17.14
N ILE A 274 1.82 6.36 -17.78
CA ILE A 274 1.88 4.97 -17.28
C ILE A 274 3.33 4.47 -17.44
N ILE A 275 4.22 4.93 -16.55
CA ILE A 275 5.61 4.53 -16.46
C ILE A 275 5.61 3.43 -15.43
N LEU A 276 5.59 2.21 -15.95
CA LEU A 276 5.97 1.00 -15.22
C LEU A 276 7.43 1.18 -14.81
N ILE A 277 7.68 1.55 -13.55
CA ILE A 277 9.05 1.64 -13.04
C ILE A 277 9.56 0.19 -12.97
N HIS A 278 10.72 -0.04 -13.57
CA HIS A 278 11.33 -1.37 -13.69
C HIS A 278 11.62 -1.94 -12.30
N VAL A 279 10.97 -3.06 -11.95
CA VAL A 279 11.36 -3.87 -10.80
C VAL A 279 11.26 -5.36 -11.16
N ALA A 280 12.33 -6.07 -10.79
CA ALA A 280 12.69 -7.49 -10.94
C ALA A 280 11.99 -8.35 -12.02
N LYS A 281 12.80 -8.90 -12.93
CA LYS A 281 12.47 -10.04 -13.78
C LYS A 281 13.01 -11.29 -13.10
N ASP A 282 12.10 -12.05 -12.47
CA ASP A 282 12.34 -13.31 -11.77
C ASP A 282 13.26 -13.21 -10.53
N GLY A 283 12.72 -13.58 -9.36
CA GLY A 283 13.49 -13.72 -8.13
C GLY A 283 14.31 -15.00 -8.15
N GLU A 284 15.63 -14.86 -8.22
CA GLU A 284 16.57 -15.80 -7.59
C GLU A 284 16.91 -15.31 -6.17
#